data_AF-A0A8J7AWK5-F1
#
_entry.id   AF-A0A8J7AWK5-F1
#
_cell.length_a   1.000
_cell.length_b   1.000
_cell.length_c   1.000
_cell.angle_alpha   90.00
_cell.angle_beta   90.00
_cell.angle_gamma   90.00
#
_symmetry.space_group_name_H-M   'P 1'
#
loop_
_entity.id
_entity.type
_entity.pdbx_description
1 polymer ?
#
loop_
_entity_poly.entity_id
_entity_poly.type
_entity_poly.pdbx_seq_one_letter_code
_entity_poly.pdbx_strand_id
1 'polypeptide(L)'
;MGRPAYASSSTQANQPEKINLVIYNQGMLNQVNIQLDYVIGDGSEYPSRRELLSTAVAAIDQYPDQNQYWEVLNRSTTQALIQKYPNIQYLSLSLEVSPRPTIPYTCTSTVTRWRNGSVQENWSFIATDIPWRSEAIDIQIGYRYQESTNYPDFLDIRDRLIAYVSSLDDSNLSVEQLEIALAYRLRQDYIDNFAELTVGISN
;
A
#
# COMPACT_ATOMS: atom_id res chain seq x y z
N MET A 1 -27.85 -9.73 -49.93
CA MET A 1 -26.54 -9.41 -49.32
C MET A 1 -26.39 -7.89 -49.37
N GLY A 2 -26.09 -7.12 -48.32
CA GLY A 2 -25.66 -7.46 -46.98
C GLY A 2 -26.20 -6.47 -45.94
N ARG A 3 -26.09 -6.86 -44.68
CA ARG A 3 -26.44 -6.06 -43.50
C ARG A 3 -25.35 -5.02 -43.25
N PRO A 4 -25.67 -3.81 -42.78
CA PRO A 4 -24.65 -2.92 -42.22
C PRO A 4 -24.12 -3.54 -40.92
N ALA A 5 -22.79 -3.60 -40.82
CA ALA A 5 -22.08 -4.04 -39.63
C ALA A 5 -22.33 -3.04 -38.49
N TYR A 6 -22.81 -3.55 -37.36
CA TYR A 6 -22.75 -2.83 -36.10
C TYR A 6 -21.29 -2.58 -35.77
N ALA A 7 -20.91 -1.31 -35.64
CA ALA A 7 -19.65 -0.94 -35.02
C ALA A 7 -19.68 -1.45 -33.59
N SER A 8 -18.84 -2.44 -33.31
CA SER A 8 -18.56 -2.93 -31.97
C SER A 8 -18.02 -1.76 -31.16
N SER A 9 -18.82 -1.21 -30.25
CA SER A 9 -18.32 -0.39 -29.16
C SER A 9 -17.43 -1.27 -28.31
N SER A 10 -16.14 -1.25 -28.63
CA SER A 10 -15.09 -1.82 -27.79
C SER A 10 -15.17 -1.12 -26.44
N THR A 11 -15.44 -1.92 -25.42
CA THR A 11 -15.29 -1.54 -24.02
C THR A 11 -13.91 -0.94 -23.84
N GLN A 12 -13.81 0.40 -23.74
CA GLN A 12 -12.62 1.02 -23.18
C GLN A 12 -12.48 0.45 -21.78
N ALA A 13 -11.46 -0.38 -21.58
CA ALA A 13 -10.98 -0.69 -20.24
C ALA A 13 -10.66 0.67 -19.59
N ASN A 14 -11.53 1.12 -18.69
CA ASN A 14 -11.30 2.33 -17.91
C ASN A 14 -9.96 2.15 -17.20
N GLN A 15 -8.93 2.89 -17.64
CA GLN A 15 -7.69 3.02 -16.90
C GLN A 15 -8.04 3.38 -15.45
N PRO A 16 -7.39 2.80 -14.44
CA PRO A 16 -7.62 3.18 -13.05
C PRO A 16 -7.36 4.68 -12.92
N GLU A 17 -8.38 5.44 -12.50
CA GLU A 17 -8.25 6.87 -12.30
C GLU A 17 -7.39 7.07 -11.04
N LYS A 18 -6.19 7.60 -11.21
CA LYS A 18 -5.27 7.96 -10.13
C LYS A 18 -5.28 9.47 -9.95
N ILE A 19 -5.29 9.92 -8.69
CA ILE A 19 -5.07 11.33 -8.35
C ILE A 19 -3.73 11.45 -7.63
N ASN A 20 -2.94 12.45 -8.00
CA ASN A 20 -1.76 12.83 -7.24
C ASN A 20 -2.13 13.90 -6.22
N LEU A 21 -1.70 13.71 -4.97
CA LEU A 21 -1.86 14.63 -3.86
C LEU A 21 -0.49 15.02 -3.33
N VAL A 22 -0.25 16.31 -3.12
CA VAL A 22 0.90 16.81 -2.38
C VAL A 22 0.43 17.25 -1.01
N ILE A 23 0.94 16.62 0.05
CA ILE A 23 0.49 16.86 1.43
C ILE A 23 1.65 16.83 2.42
N TYR A 24 1.57 17.67 3.45
CA TYR A 24 2.50 17.64 4.58
C TYR A 24 2.07 16.57 5.59
N ASN A 25 2.90 15.56 5.82
CA ASN A 25 2.67 14.49 6.80
C ASN A 25 4.02 13.93 7.27
N GLN A 26 4.09 13.47 8.53
CA GLN A 26 5.30 12.96 9.19
C GLN A 26 6.48 13.94 9.10
N GLY A 27 6.21 15.24 9.27
CA GLY A 27 7.24 16.29 9.29
C GLY A 27 7.85 16.67 7.93
N MET A 28 7.25 16.26 6.81
CA MET A 28 7.75 16.60 5.47
C MET A 28 6.63 16.65 4.41
N LEU A 29 6.95 17.22 3.23
CA LEU A 29 6.06 17.15 2.07
C LEU A 29 6.16 15.78 1.40
N ASN A 30 5.01 15.22 1.05
CA ASN A 30 4.88 13.91 0.41
C ASN A 30 4.10 14.05 -0.88
N GLN A 31 4.53 13.32 -1.92
CA GLN A 31 3.75 13.10 -3.14
C GLN A 31 3.08 11.74 -3.02
N VAL A 32 1.75 11.73 -3.07
CA VAL A 32 0.93 10.54 -2.84
C VAL A 32 0.06 10.28 -4.07
N ASN A 33 0.21 9.12 -4.68
CA ASN A 33 -0.70 8.63 -5.71
C ASN A 33 -1.84 7.87 -5.02
N ILE A 34 -3.07 8.32 -5.27
CA ILE A 34 -4.28 7.78 -4.68
C ILE A 34 -5.06 7.04 -5.76
N GLN A 35 -5.33 5.76 -5.52
CA GLN A 35 -6.17 4.93 -6.37
C GLN A 35 -7.33 4.37 -5.55
N LEU A 36 -8.53 4.38 -6.13
CA LEU A 36 -9.74 3.92 -5.48
C LEU A 36 -10.54 2.99 -6.39
N ASP A 37 -10.89 1.83 -5.86
CA ASP A 37 -11.78 0.85 -6.47
C ASP A 37 -12.97 0.60 -5.55
N TYR A 38 -14.17 0.42 -6.11
CA TYR A 38 -15.38 0.25 -5.31
C TYR A 38 -16.44 -0.57 -6.05
N VAL A 39 -17.32 -1.21 -5.29
CA VAL A 39 -18.53 -1.90 -5.78
C VAL A 39 -19.72 -1.41 -4.96
N ILE A 40 -20.84 -1.15 -5.63
CA ILE A 40 -22.10 -0.76 -4.99
C ILE A 40 -23.09 -1.93 -4.95
N GLY A 41 -24.13 -1.80 -4.13
CA GLY A 41 -25.24 -2.76 -4.09
C GLY A 41 -26.19 -2.60 -5.28
N ASP A 42 -26.94 -3.68 -5.57
CA ASP A 42 -27.92 -3.71 -6.65
C ASP A 42 -28.96 -2.59 -6.55
N GLY A 43 -29.29 -1.98 -7.69
CA GLY A 43 -30.31 -0.93 -7.78
C GLY A 43 -29.92 0.43 -7.19
N SER A 44 -28.69 0.59 -6.71
CA SER A 44 -28.17 1.87 -6.21
C SER A 44 -27.62 2.74 -7.34
N GLU A 45 -27.69 4.07 -7.18
CA GLU A 45 -26.98 5.00 -8.06
C GLU A 45 -25.47 4.94 -7.78
N TYR A 46 -24.65 4.96 -8.83
CA TYR A 46 -23.20 4.98 -8.72
C TYR A 46 -22.74 6.40 -8.34
N PRO A 47 -22.11 6.64 -7.17
CA PRO A 47 -21.39 7.89 -6.97
C PRO A 47 -20.28 7.96 -8.02
N SER A 48 -20.01 9.13 -8.58
CA SER A 48 -18.92 9.23 -9.55
C SER A 48 -17.58 8.89 -8.87
N ARG A 49 -16.70 8.14 -9.54
CA ARG A 49 -15.38 7.80 -9.00
C ARG A 49 -14.59 9.06 -8.58
N ARG A 50 -14.69 10.12 -9.39
CA ARG A 50 -14.09 11.43 -9.11
C ARG A 50 -14.58 12.04 -7.79
N GLU A 51 -15.86 11.91 -7.47
CA GLU A 51 -16.41 12.40 -6.20
C GLU A 51 -15.87 11.60 -5.00
N LEU A 52 -15.79 10.27 -5.12
CA LEU A 52 -15.20 9.42 -4.09
C LEU A 52 -13.74 9.78 -3.85
N LEU A 53 -12.95 9.93 -4.92
CA LEU A 53 -11.55 10.34 -4.84
C LEU A 53 -11.42 11.74 -4.22
N SER A 54 -12.26 12.70 -4.61
CA SER A 54 -12.25 14.03 -4.00
C SER A 54 -12.59 14.00 -2.52
N THR A 55 -13.51 13.13 -2.09
CA THR A 55 -13.82 12.94 -0.67
C THR A 55 -12.66 12.28 0.06
N ALA A 56 -11.98 11.31 -0.56
CA ALA A 56 -10.80 10.66 0.02
C ALA A 56 -9.68 11.68 0.27
N VAL A 57 -9.39 12.52 -0.74
CA VAL A 57 -8.41 13.61 -0.63
C VAL A 57 -8.76 14.57 0.51
N ALA A 58 -10.02 15.01 0.60
CA ALA A 58 -10.46 15.91 1.67
C ALA A 58 -10.31 15.28 3.06
N ALA A 59 -10.63 13.99 3.21
CA ALA A 59 -10.48 13.27 4.48
C ALA A 59 -9.00 13.11 4.89
N ILE A 60 -8.11 12.92 3.91
CA ILE A 60 -6.66 12.84 4.11
C ILE A 60 -6.10 14.22 4.53
N ASP A 61 -6.47 15.28 3.81
CA ASP A 61 -5.98 16.64 4.03
C ASP A 61 -6.45 17.23 5.38
N GLN A 62 -7.66 16.86 5.82
CA GLN A 62 -8.27 17.32 7.07
C GLN A 62 -7.97 16.42 8.27
N TYR A 63 -7.10 15.42 8.11
CA TYR A 63 -6.80 14.50 9.21
C TYR A 63 -6.07 15.24 10.34
N PRO A 64 -6.51 15.10 11.61
CA PRO A 64 -6.08 15.97 12.70
C PRO A 64 -4.62 15.78 13.12
N ASP A 65 -4.07 14.58 12.93
CA ASP A 65 -2.68 14.26 13.27
C ASP A 65 -1.83 14.07 12.01
N GLN A 66 -1.10 15.12 11.65
CA GLN A 66 -0.18 15.14 10.50
C GLN A 66 1.15 14.42 10.77
N ASN A 67 1.29 13.67 11.87
CA ASN A 67 2.43 12.79 12.11
C ASN A 67 2.05 11.31 12.08
N GLN A 68 0.80 11.02 11.72
CA GLN A 68 0.28 9.66 11.72
C GLN A 68 0.81 8.83 10.54
N TYR A 69 1.00 7.54 10.79
CA TYR A 69 1.33 6.55 9.76
C TYR A 69 0.29 6.48 8.63
N TRP A 70 0.75 6.25 7.40
CA TRP A 70 -0.09 6.16 6.20
C TRP A 70 -1.12 5.03 6.27
N GLU A 71 -0.81 3.97 7.01
CA GLU A 71 -1.67 2.84 7.32
C GLU A 71 -2.92 3.30 8.08
N VAL A 72 -2.71 4.07 9.15
CA VAL A 72 -3.79 4.59 10.00
C VAL A 72 -4.61 5.64 9.27
N LEU A 73 -3.94 6.53 8.52
CA LEU A 73 -4.60 7.54 7.70
C LEU A 73 -5.52 6.89 6.65
N ASN A 74 -5.03 5.87 5.95
CA ASN A 74 -5.82 5.14 4.95
C ASN A 74 -6.99 4.37 5.59
N ARG A 75 -6.75 3.70 6.71
CA ARG A 75 -7.78 2.98 7.45
C ARG A 75 -8.91 3.90 7.93
N SER A 76 -8.56 5.11 8.39
CA SER A 76 -9.54 6.13 8.78
C SER A 76 -10.28 6.69 7.57
N THR A 77 -9.57 6.97 6.47
CA THR A 77 -10.15 7.49 5.24
C THR A 77 -11.18 6.53 4.65
N THR A 78 -10.84 5.24 4.54
CA THR A 78 -11.79 4.21 4.07
C THR A 78 -12.99 4.04 4.99
N GLN A 79 -12.81 4.18 6.32
CA GLN A 79 -13.92 4.17 7.27
C GLN A 79 -14.88 5.34 7.01
N ALA A 80 -14.36 6.56 6.84
CA ALA A 80 -15.17 7.75 6.58
C ALA A 80 -15.92 7.65 5.24
N LEU A 81 -15.24 7.20 4.18
CA LEU A 81 -15.85 7.00 2.86
C LEU A 81 -17.00 6.00 2.93
N ILE A 82 -16.78 4.83 3.50
CA ILE A 82 -17.80 3.78 3.52
C ILE A 82 -18.99 4.14 4.45
N GLN A 83 -18.80 5.02 5.43
CA GLN A 83 -19.89 5.58 6.26
C GLN A 83 -20.70 6.62 5.50
N LYS A 84 -20.02 7.51 4.75
CA LYS A 84 -20.66 8.57 3.97
C LYS A 84 -21.46 8.02 2.79
N TYR A 85 -21.01 6.93 2.18
CA TYR A 85 -21.61 6.31 0.99
C TYR A 85 -22.21 4.93 1.32
N PRO A 86 -23.44 4.86 1.87
CA PRO A 86 -24.03 3.62 2.40
C PRO A 86 -24.35 2.57 1.32
N ASN A 87 -24.44 2.97 0.06
CA ASN A 87 -24.63 2.10 -1.11
C ASN A 87 -23.37 1.31 -1.48
N ILE A 88 -22.18 1.73 -1.03
CA ILE A 88 -20.92 1.04 -1.29
C ILE A 88 -20.84 -0.25 -0.45
N GLN A 89 -20.74 -1.39 -1.13
CA GLN A 89 -20.57 -2.71 -0.51
C GLN A 89 -19.10 -3.07 -0.32
N TYR A 90 -18.24 -2.55 -1.17
CA TYR A 90 -16.82 -2.80 -1.21
C TYR A 90 -16.08 -1.52 -1.59
N LEU A 91 -15.00 -1.21 -0.87
CA LEU A 91 -14.12 -0.08 -1.15
C LEU A 91 -12.68 -0.53 -0.96
N SER A 92 -11.81 -0.25 -1.91
CA SER A 92 -10.36 -0.40 -1.79
C SER A 92 -9.71 0.95 -2.09
N LEU A 93 -8.86 1.42 -1.17
CA LEU A 93 -8.10 2.65 -1.31
C LEU A 93 -6.61 2.34 -1.17
N SER A 94 -5.85 2.68 -2.21
CA SER A 94 -4.40 2.56 -2.23
C SER A 94 -3.76 3.94 -2.19
N LEU A 95 -2.87 4.15 -1.23
CA LEU A 95 -2.00 5.32 -1.11
C LEU A 95 -0.57 4.89 -1.40
N GLU A 96 -0.02 5.31 -2.52
CA GLU A 96 1.37 5.07 -2.88
C GLU A 96 2.15 6.38 -2.67
N VAL A 97 3.02 6.39 -1.66
CA VAL A 97 3.83 7.54 -1.28
C VAL A 97 5.17 7.44 -1.98
N SER A 98 5.52 8.45 -2.76
CA SER A 98 6.77 8.49 -3.52
C SER A 98 8.00 8.65 -2.62
N PRO A 99 9.20 8.28 -3.11
CA PRO A 99 10.47 8.55 -2.46
C PRO A 99 10.62 10.03 -2.06
N ARG A 100 11.25 10.26 -0.90
CA ARG A 100 11.50 11.59 -0.33
C ARG A 100 12.89 11.66 0.30
N PRO A 101 13.44 12.87 0.56
CA PRO A 101 14.87 13.03 0.87
C PRO A 101 15.42 12.18 2.03
N THR A 102 14.62 11.88 3.06
CA THR A 102 15.02 11.04 4.20
C THR A 102 14.50 9.61 4.12
N ILE A 103 13.66 9.31 3.14
CA ILE A 103 12.99 8.01 2.94
C ILE A 103 12.98 7.74 1.43
N PRO A 104 14.11 7.27 0.86
CA PRO A 104 14.37 7.28 -0.58
C PRO A 104 13.65 6.15 -1.34
N TYR A 105 12.49 5.71 -0.86
CA TYR A 105 11.76 4.60 -1.44
C TYR A 105 10.26 4.79 -1.36
N THR A 106 9.55 4.09 -2.25
CA THR A 106 8.10 4.06 -2.31
C THR A 106 7.55 3.20 -1.17
N CYS A 107 6.50 3.68 -0.52
CA CYS A 107 5.67 2.86 0.36
C CYS A 107 4.22 2.91 -0.09
N THR A 108 3.55 1.76 0.00
CA THR A 108 2.16 1.60 -0.44
C THR A 108 1.32 1.12 0.72
N SER A 109 0.25 1.87 0.96
CA SER A 109 -0.78 1.58 1.92
C SER A 109 -2.06 1.17 1.18
N THR A 110 -2.52 -0.09 1.23
CA THR A 110 -3.80 -0.49 0.63
C THR A 110 -4.78 -1.02 1.66
N VAL A 111 -5.94 -0.36 1.81
CA VAL A 111 -7.02 -0.78 2.69
C VAL A 111 -8.24 -1.15 1.87
N THR A 112 -8.67 -2.40 2.02
CA THR A 112 -9.93 -2.91 1.49
C THR A 112 -10.95 -3.06 2.62
N ARG A 113 -12.15 -2.57 2.41
CA ARG A 113 -13.23 -2.56 3.39
C ARG A 113 -14.55 -2.98 2.76
N TRP A 114 -15.25 -3.85 3.47
CA TRP A 114 -16.57 -4.32 3.09
C TRP A 114 -17.64 -3.73 4.01
N ARG A 115 -18.88 -3.66 3.51
CA ARG A 115 -20.01 -3.10 4.28
C ARG A 115 -20.38 -3.91 5.52
N ASN A 116 -20.15 -5.22 5.48
CA ASN A 116 -20.34 -6.13 6.61
C ASN A 116 -19.35 -5.87 7.78
N GLY A 117 -18.42 -4.92 7.64
CA GLY A 117 -17.44 -4.55 8.66
C GLY A 117 -16.09 -5.24 8.50
N SER A 118 -15.94 -6.21 7.58
CA SER A 118 -14.65 -6.81 7.28
C SER A 118 -13.67 -5.77 6.73
N VAL A 119 -12.40 -5.90 7.11
CA VAL A 119 -11.30 -5.05 6.65
C VAL A 119 -10.11 -5.93 6.33
N GLN A 120 -9.42 -5.61 5.24
CA GLN A 120 -8.12 -6.18 4.90
C GLN A 120 -7.15 -5.04 4.62
N GLU A 121 -5.98 -5.14 5.21
CA GLU A 121 -4.92 -4.14 5.12
C GLU A 121 -3.69 -4.82 4.51
N ASN A 122 -3.14 -4.24 3.44
CA ASN A 122 -1.94 -4.77 2.79
C ASN A 122 -0.96 -3.63 2.56
N TRP A 123 0.25 -3.82 3.06
CA TRP A 123 1.29 -2.80 3.09
C TRP A 123 2.52 -3.29 2.35
N SER A 124 3.22 -2.40 1.68
CA SER A 124 4.49 -2.73 1.06
C SER A 124 5.43 -1.54 0.97
N PHE A 125 6.72 -1.83 0.91
CA PHE A 125 7.74 -0.86 0.56
C PHE A 125 8.93 -1.59 -0.07
N ILE A 126 9.81 -0.82 -0.72
CA ILE A 126 11.07 -1.33 -1.26
C ILE A 126 12.20 -0.75 -0.44
N ALA A 127 13.04 -1.57 0.16
CA ALA A 127 14.28 -1.10 0.75
C ALA A 127 15.37 -1.13 -0.32
N THR A 128 15.73 0.04 -0.84
CA THR A 128 16.67 0.18 -1.95
C THR A 128 18.12 0.28 -1.49
N ASP A 129 19.03 -0.02 -2.42
CA ASP A 129 20.47 0.19 -2.27
C ASP A 129 21.07 -0.51 -1.03
N ILE A 130 20.57 -1.70 -0.69
CA ILE A 130 21.09 -2.46 0.45
C ILE A 130 22.39 -3.15 0.02
N PRO A 131 23.53 -2.86 0.68
CA PRO A 131 24.78 -3.53 0.34
C PRO A 131 24.70 -5.03 0.64
N TRP A 132 24.97 -5.85 -0.39
CA TRP A 132 25.07 -7.29 -0.23
C TRP A 132 26.18 -7.84 -1.14
N ARG A 133 27.26 -8.33 -0.53
CA ARG A 133 28.48 -8.75 -1.24
C ARG A 133 29.10 -7.60 -2.03
N SER A 134 29.31 -7.79 -3.35
CA SER A 134 29.89 -6.83 -4.27
C SER A 134 28.86 -5.97 -5.00
N GLU A 135 27.56 -6.16 -4.74
CA GLU A 135 26.47 -5.42 -5.38
C GLU A 135 25.51 -4.81 -4.35
N ALA A 136 24.70 -3.87 -4.80
CA ALA A 136 23.56 -3.37 -4.04
C ALA A 136 22.31 -4.11 -4.53
N ILE A 137 21.43 -4.47 -3.60
CA ILE A 137 20.16 -5.12 -3.90
C ILE A 137 18.98 -4.27 -3.42
N ASP A 138 17.86 -4.44 -4.09
CA ASP A 138 16.58 -3.90 -3.66
C ASP A 138 15.74 -5.02 -3.06
N ILE A 139 15.18 -4.77 -1.87
CA ILE A 139 14.36 -5.75 -1.15
C ILE A 139 12.92 -5.23 -1.12
N GLN A 140 12.03 -5.88 -1.86
CA GLN A 140 10.60 -5.63 -1.79
C GLN A 140 10.01 -6.38 -0.59
N ILE A 141 9.37 -5.65 0.31
CA ILE A 141 8.69 -6.20 1.48
C ILE A 141 7.20 -5.93 1.33
N GLY A 142 6.39 -6.97 1.54
CA GLY A 142 4.93 -6.89 1.60
C GLY A 142 4.41 -7.60 2.83
N TYR A 143 3.44 -7.03 3.53
CA TYR A 143 2.90 -7.63 4.75
C TYR A 143 1.45 -7.23 5.03
N ARG A 144 0.80 -8.07 5.83
CA ARG A 144 -0.46 -7.77 6.51
C ARG A 144 -0.27 -7.92 8.00
N TYR A 145 -0.75 -6.95 8.77
CA TYR A 145 -0.73 -7.05 10.23
C TYR A 145 -1.77 -8.03 10.78
N GLN A 146 -1.47 -8.65 11.91
CA GLN A 146 -2.49 -9.31 12.73
C GLN A 146 -3.45 -8.25 13.28
N GLU A 147 -4.69 -8.66 13.51
CA GLU A 147 -5.70 -7.77 14.06
C GLU A 147 -5.26 -7.20 15.43
N SER A 148 -5.57 -5.93 15.68
CA SER A 148 -5.31 -5.24 16.96
C SER A 148 -3.83 -5.09 17.37
N THR A 149 -2.90 -5.18 16.42
CA THR A 149 -1.47 -4.92 16.67
C THR A 149 -1.13 -3.44 16.50
N ASN A 150 -0.07 -3.00 17.18
CA ASN A 150 0.55 -1.72 16.85
C ASN A 150 1.28 -1.83 15.51
N TYR A 151 1.16 -0.80 14.69
CA TYR A 151 1.86 -0.67 13.41
C TYR A 151 3.37 -0.42 13.68
N PRO A 152 4.28 -1.41 13.48
CA PRO A 152 5.70 -1.13 13.46
C PRO A 152 6.04 -0.12 12.37
N ASP A 153 7.02 0.73 12.65
CA ASP A 153 7.52 1.69 11.68
C ASP A 153 8.27 0.95 10.57
N PHE A 154 7.91 1.21 9.31
CA PHE A 154 8.60 0.61 8.17
C PHE A 154 10.08 1.01 8.11
N LEU A 155 10.47 2.15 8.73
CA LEU A 155 11.88 2.53 8.87
C LEU A 155 12.63 1.56 9.80
N ASP A 156 12.03 1.14 10.92
CA ASP A 156 12.61 0.14 11.82
C ASP A 156 12.74 -1.22 11.11
N ILE A 157 11.72 -1.60 10.32
CA ILE A 157 11.79 -2.83 9.49
C ILE A 157 12.97 -2.77 8.52
N ARG A 158 13.14 -1.65 7.82
CA ARG A 158 14.26 -1.43 6.89
C ARG A 158 15.62 -1.49 7.60
N ASP A 159 15.77 -0.77 8.70
CA ASP A 159 17.05 -0.67 9.41
C ASP A 159 17.47 -2.04 9.97
N ARG A 160 16.50 -2.85 10.44
CA ARG A 160 16.75 -4.24 10.84
C ARG A 160 17.18 -5.12 9.68
N LEU A 161 16.58 -4.97 8.50
CA LEU A 161 16.99 -5.71 7.30
C LEU A 161 18.43 -5.36 6.92
N ILE A 162 18.77 -4.06 6.87
CA ILE A 162 20.13 -3.61 6.56
C ILE A 162 21.12 -4.17 7.57
N ALA A 163 20.81 -4.09 8.87
CA ALA A 163 21.66 -4.62 9.92
C ALA A 163 21.84 -6.15 9.79
N TYR A 164 20.77 -6.86 9.47
CA TYR A 164 20.83 -8.31 9.27
C TYR A 164 21.67 -8.67 8.05
N VAL A 165 21.42 -8.08 6.88
CA VAL A 165 22.21 -8.32 5.66
C VAL A 165 23.69 -7.99 5.91
N SER A 166 23.98 -6.90 6.59
CA SER A 166 25.36 -6.51 6.96
C SER A 166 26.04 -7.49 7.91
N SER A 167 25.26 -8.27 8.68
CA SER A 167 25.78 -9.31 9.59
C SER A 167 26.03 -10.65 8.91
N LEU A 168 25.58 -10.82 7.66
CA LEU A 168 25.78 -12.03 6.88
C LEU A 168 27.18 -12.04 6.25
N ASP A 169 28.22 -12.19 7.07
CA ASP A 169 29.62 -12.29 6.64
C ASP A 169 29.79 -13.34 5.52
N ASP A 170 30.16 -12.87 4.32
CA ASP A 170 30.58 -13.64 3.13
C ASP A 170 29.71 -14.87 2.79
N SER A 171 28.44 -14.82 3.18
CA SER A 171 27.55 -15.96 3.03
C SER A 171 27.23 -16.19 1.56
N ASN A 172 27.60 -17.37 1.03
CA ASN A 172 27.28 -17.82 -0.32
C ASN A 172 25.77 -18.21 -0.47
N LEU A 173 24.87 -17.47 0.19
CA LEU A 173 23.43 -17.65 0.04
C LEU A 173 23.00 -17.36 -1.41
N SER A 174 22.22 -18.24 -2.02
CA SER A 174 21.47 -17.84 -3.22
C SER A 174 20.51 -16.69 -2.87
N VAL A 175 20.01 -15.98 -3.89
CA VAL A 175 18.98 -14.95 -3.72
C VAL A 175 17.77 -15.52 -2.95
N GLU A 176 17.28 -16.69 -3.35
CA GLU A 176 16.18 -17.40 -2.69
C GLU A 176 16.50 -17.71 -1.20
N GLN A 177 17.72 -18.17 -0.91
CA GLN A 177 18.13 -18.43 0.48
C GLN A 177 18.18 -17.15 1.32
N LEU A 178 18.61 -16.03 0.71
CA LEU A 178 18.59 -14.73 1.38
C LEU A 178 17.15 -14.26 1.62
N GLU A 179 16.25 -14.36 0.63
CA GLU A 179 14.82 -14.05 0.80
C GLU A 179 14.19 -14.83 1.96
N ILE A 180 14.44 -16.14 2.03
CA ILE A 180 13.96 -17.00 3.11
C ILE A 180 14.55 -16.55 4.46
N ALA A 181 15.85 -16.26 4.51
CA ALA A 181 16.52 -15.83 5.72
C ALA A 181 15.99 -14.48 6.23
N LEU A 182 15.75 -13.52 5.33
CA LEU A 182 15.18 -12.21 5.65
C LEU A 182 13.73 -12.34 6.14
N ALA A 183 12.91 -13.13 5.44
CA ALA A 183 11.53 -13.38 5.85
C ALA A 183 11.46 -14.05 7.22
N TYR A 184 12.35 -15.02 7.48
CA TYR A 184 12.46 -15.65 8.80
C TYR A 184 12.88 -14.64 9.87
N ARG A 185 13.90 -13.82 9.59
CA ARG A 185 14.39 -12.80 10.52
C ARG A 185 13.30 -11.80 10.91
N LEU A 186 12.60 -11.24 9.92
CA LEU A 186 11.50 -10.31 10.16
C LEU A 186 10.37 -10.95 10.96
N ARG A 187 10.02 -12.21 10.68
CA ARG A 187 9.02 -12.93 11.48
C ARG A 187 9.46 -13.14 12.93
N GLN A 188 10.76 -13.25 13.22
CA GLN A 188 11.24 -13.33 14.61
C GLN A 188 11.18 -11.96 15.29
N ASP A 189 11.62 -10.90 14.61
CA ASP A 189 11.64 -9.54 15.17
C ASP A 189 10.21 -8.98 15.38
N TYR A 190 9.23 -9.46 14.63
CA TYR A 190 7.84 -8.97 14.61
C TYR A 190 6.80 -10.09 14.69
N ILE A 191 7.08 -11.12 15.49
CA ILE A 191 6.31 -12.39 15.54
C ILE A 191 4.81 -12.18 15.80
N ASP A 192 4.47 -11.20 16.62
CA ASP A 192 3.09 -10.89 16.98
C ASP A 192 2.44 -9.87 16.03
N ASN A 193 3.21 -9.26 15.12
CA ASN A 193 2.69 -8.20 14.25
C ASN A 193 2.20 -8.72 12.91
N PHE A 194 2.89 -9.67 12.26
CA PHE A 194 2.55 -10.06 10.89
C PHE A 194 1.64 -11.28 10.82
N ALA A 195 0.52 -11.16 10.11
CA ALA A 195 -0.31 -12.28 9.69
C ALA A 195 0.26 -12.91 8.40
N GLU A 196 0.69 -12.06 7.47
CA GLU A 196 1.33 -12.45 6.21
C GLU A 196 2.57 -11.58 5.99
N LEU A 197 3.62 -12.17 5.43
CA LEU A 197 4.87 -11.49 5.08
C LEU A 197 5.45 -12.15 3.82
N THR A 198 5.78 -11.30 2.86
CA THR A 198 6.50 -11.64 1.62
C THR A 198 7.76 -10.79 1.53
N VAL A 199 8.86 -11.41 1.12
CA VAL A 199 10.13 -10.74 0.82
C VAL A 199 10.54 -11.19 -0.58
N GLY A 200 10.91 -10.24 -1.43
CA GLY A 200 11.47 -10.50 -2.75
C GLY A 200 12.68 -9.60 -3.00
N ILE A 201 13.67 -10.13 -3.70
CA ILE A 201 14.89 -9.39 -4.05
C ILE A 201 14.91 -9.15 -5.56
N SER A 202 15.26 -7.93 -5.96
CA SER A 202 15.54 -7.56 -7.34
C SER A 202 16.93 -6.94 -7.47
N ASN A 203 17.57 -7.21 -8.60
CA ASN A 203 18.84 -6.62 -9.05
C ASN A 203 18.59 -5.58 -10.14
#